data_AF-A2DIA3-F1
#
_entry.id   AF-A2DIA3-F1
#
_cell.length_a   1.000
_cell.length_b   1.000
_cell.length_c   1.000
_cell.angle_alpha   90.00
_cell.angle_beta   90.00
_cell.angle_gamma   90.00
#
_symmetry.space_group_name_H-M   'P 1'
#
loop_
_entity.id
_entity.type
_entity.pdbx_description
1 polymer ?
#
loop_
_entity_poly.entity_id
_entity_poly.type
_entity_poly.pdbx_seq_one_letter_code
_entity_poly.pdbx_strand_id
1 'polypeptide(L)'
;MLNDFDFDKMTQEVVQLQDTQKKNEEVKKVMEDMNLHVLNSINSQRQSLLTLSSLCSQLSEIEDRHDKIVNNLKSLRTQLLLTSQKSQQIQQIFNKEKDLWSPDQQNNRQITSTNVTCLKAVNYLNNEMGKIISTCLHSGDMTVSTQELNILTNNFQKIISTYDQTGLIKLSDEDKIQQNKFKLQQLE
;
A
#
# COMPACT_ATOMS: atom_id res chain seq x y z
N MET A 1 79.14 62.78 -44.04
CA MET A 1 78.83 62.50 -42.62
C MET A 1 77.38 62.80 -42.22
N LEU A 2 76.50 63.29 -43.11
CA LEU A 2 75.07 63.50 -42.76
C LEU A 2 74.14 62.32 -43.10
N ASN A 3 74.56 61.34 -43.91
CA ASN A 3 73.69 60.22 -44.32
C ASN A 3 73.71 59.02 -43.36
N ASP A 4 74.77 58.84 -42.59
CA ASP A 4 74.90 57.68 -41.68
C ASP A 4 74.02 57.82 -40.43
N PHE A 5 73.82 59.07 -39.95
CA PHE A 5 72.98 59.35 -38.78
C PHE A 5 71.47 59.10 -39.03
N ASP A 6 70.99 59.40 -40.23
CA ASP A 6 69.59 59.11 -40.62
C ASP A 6 69.35 57.61 -40.86
N PHE A 7 70.36 56.88 -41.33
CA PHE A 7 70.27 55.43 -41.53
C PHE A 7 70.26 54.67 -40.19
N ASP A 8 71.10 55.07 -39.24
CA ASP A 8 71.13 54.48 -37.89
C ASP A 8 69.82 54.70 -37.14
N LYS A 9 69.24 55.91 -37.25
CA LYS A 9 67.94 56.22 -36.65
C LYS A 9 66.81 55.41 -37.28
N MET A 10 66.79 55.32 -38.62
CA MET A 10 65.81 54.50 -39.34
C MET A 10 65.93 53.02 -38.97
N THR A 11 67.17 52.52 -38.79
CA THR A 11 67.42 51.14 -38.37
C THR A 11 66.91 50.88 -36.95
N GLN A 12 67.11 51.81 -36.01
CA GLN A 12 66.54 51.72 -34.67
C GLN A 12 65.02 51.72 -34.67
N GLU A 13 64.38 52.56 -35.49
CA GLU A 13 62.93 52.60 -35.63
C GLU A 13 62.37 51.30 -36.22
N VAL A 14 63.05 50.70 -37.21
CA VAL A 14 62.66 49.39 -37.78
C VAL A 14 62.76 48.27 -36.74
N VAL A 15 63.82 48.24 -35.93
CA VAL A 15 63.97 47.24 -34.86
C VAL A 15 62.87 47.42 -33.80
N GLN A 16 62.55 48.65 -33.41
CA GLN A 16 61.46 48.93 -32.47
C GLN A 16 60.09 48.50 -33.02
N LEU A 17 59.84 48.70 -34.32
CA LEU A 17 58.60 48.24 -34.98
C LEU A 17 58.52 46.71 -35.00
N GLN A 18 59.62 46.01 -35.28
CA GLN A 18 59.67 44.54 -35.23
C GLN A 18 59.40 44.00 -33.82
N ASP A 19 60.01 44.59 -32.79
CA ASP A 19 59.77 44.22 -31.40
C ASP A 19 58.31 44.49 -30.98
N THR A 20 57.75 45.61 -31.43
CA THR A 20 56.34 45.96 -31.15
C THR A 20 55.38 44.99 -31.85
N GLN A 21 55.67 44.60 -33.09
CA GLN A 21 54.88 43.62 -33.82
C GLN A 21 54.91 42.25 -33.14
N LYS A 22 56.09 41.80 -32.68
CA LYS A 22 56.23 40.55 -31.94
C LYS A 22 55.44 40.56 -30.64
N LYS A 23 55.50 41.66 -29.87
CA LYS A 23 54.68 41.82 -28.66
C LYS A 23 53.18 41.80 -28.98
N ASN A 24 52.75 42.43 -30.07
CA ASN A 24 51.35 42.40 -30.48
C ASN A 24 50.87 40.99 -30.84
N GLU A 25 51.71 40.19 -31.52
CA GLU A 25 51.42 38.79 -31.83
C GLU A 25 51.32 37.94 -30.56
N GLU A 26 52.24 38.14 -29.60
CA GLU A 26 52.18 37.48 -28.28
C GLU A 26 50.92 37.85 -27.51
N VAL A 27 50.55 39.14 -27.46
CA VAL A 27 49.32 39.62 -26.82
C VAL A 27 48.09 39.01 -27.50
N LYS A 28 48.06 38.96 -28.84
CA LYS A 28 46.96 38.35 -29.58
C LYS A 28 46.80 36.87 -29.23
N LYS A 29 47.92 36.13 -29.15
CA LYS A 29 47.91 34.72 -28.75
C LYS A 29 47.40 34.53 -27.32
N VAL A 30 47.87 35.34 -26.37
CA VAL A 30 47.37 35.31 -24.99
C VAL A 30 45.88 35.63 -24.93
N MET A 31 45.41 36.57 -25.75
CA MET A 31 43.99 36.91 -25.81
C MET A 31 43.15 35.77 -26.39
N GLU A 32 43.64 35.09 -27.43
CA GLU A 32 43.00 33.89 -28.00
C GLU A 32 42.91 32.75 -26.97
N ASP A 33 44.01 32.46 -26.27
CA ASP A 33 44.07 31.45 -25.22
C ASP A 33 43.13 31.78 -24.05
N MET A 34 43.11 33.06 -23.63
CA MET A 34 42.22 33.53 -22.57
C MET A 34 40.74 33.41 -22.99
N ASN A 35 40.42 33.75 -24.23
CA ASN A 35 39.05 33.67 -24.75
C ASN A 35 38.58 32.21 -24.82
N LEU A 36 39.46 31.30 -25.25
CA LEU A 36 39.20 29.87 -25.24
C LEU A 36 38.94 29.35 -23.81
N HIS A 37 39.77 29.77 -22.85
CA HIS A 37 39.61 29.38 -21.46
C HIS A 37 38.28 29.89 -20.87
N VAL A 38 37.90 31.14 -21.15
CA VAL A 38 36.61 31.71 -20.72
C VAL A 38 35.46 30.92 -21.33
N LEU A 39 35.52 30.59 -22.62
CA LEU A 39 34.46 29.84 -23.29
C LEU A 39 34.29 28.43 -22.68
N ASN A 40 35.40 27.76 -22.38
CA ASN A 40 35.39 26.46 -21.72
C ASN A 40 34.82 26.54 -20.29
N SER A 41 35.19 27.57 -19.52
CA SER A 41 34.65 27.80 -18.18
C SER A 41 33.14 28.08 -18.22
N ILE A 42 32.66 28.89 -19.17
CA ILE A 42 31.23 29.15 -19.35
C ILE A 42 30.48 27.85 -19.68
N ASN A 43 31.02 27.03 -20.58
CA ASN A 43 30.41 25.76 -20.94
C ASN A 43 30.35 24.79 -19.74
N SER A 44 31.42 24.72 -18.94
CA SER A 44 31.43 23.93 -17.72
C SER A 44 30.39 24.40 -16.70
N GLN A 45 30.31 25.71 -16.46
CA GLN A 45 29.31 26.29 -15.55
C GLN A 45 27.88 26.04 -16.03
N ARG A 46 27.61 26.13 -17.34
CA ARG A 46 26.30 25.79 -17.92
C ARG A 46 25.93 24.33 -17.67
N GLN A 47 26.87 23.40 -17.84
CA GLN A 47 26.62 21.98 -17.54
C GLN A 47 26.35 21.74 -16.07
N SER A 48 27.08 22.41 -15.16
CA SER A 48 26.80 22.35 -13.73
C SER A 48 25.42 22.90 -13.39
N LEU A 49 24.97 24.00 -14.01
CA LEU A 49 23.63 24.56 -13.80
C LEU A 49 22.52 23.62 -14.30
N LEU A 50 22.71 22.98 -15.46
CA LEU A 50 21.77 21.98 -15.96
C LEU A 50 21.67 20.77 -15.02
N THR A 51 22.80 20.33 -14.48
CA THR A 51 22.85 19.24 -13.52
C THR A 51 22.14 19.62 -12.22
N LEU A 52 22.38 20.83 -11.71
CA LEU A 52 21.72 21.36 -10.52
C LEU A 52 20.21 21.45 -10.72
N SER A 53 19.76 21.96 -11.87
CA SER A 53 18.33 22.02 -12.20
C SER A 53 17.68 20.63 -12.20
N SER A 54 18.37 19.62 -12.77
CA SER A 54 17.88 18.24 -12.77
C SER A 54 17.77 17.66 -11.36
N LEU A 55 18.77 17.91 -10.51
CA LEU A 55 18.75 17.49 -9.11
C LEU A 55 17.63 18.16 -8.31
N CYS A 56 17.38 19.45 -8.53
CA CYS A 56 16.27 20.16 -7.89
C CYS A 56 14.91 19.56 -8.29
N SER A 57 14.71 19.22 -9.57
CA SER A 57 13.49 18.55 -10.01
C SER A 57 13.31 17.18 -9.36
N GLN A 58 14.37 16.38 -9.29
CA GLN A 58 14.33 15.07 -8.62
C GLN A 58 14.03 15.20 -7.13
N LEU A 59 14.56 16.23 -6.46
CA LEU A 59 14.27 16.51 -5.06
C LEU A 59 12.79 16.82 -4.84
N SER A 60 12.20 17.65 -5.69
CA SER A 60 10.75 17.95 -5.65
C SER A 60 9.90 16.69 -5.83
N GLU A 61 10.27 15.78 -6.73
CA GLU A 61 9.58 14.50 -6.89
C GLU A 61 9.69 13.60 -5.65
N ILE A 62 10.84 13.63 -4.97
CA ILE A 62 11.05 12.89 -3.72
C ILE A 62 10.18 13.47 -2.60
N GLU A 63 10.08 14.78 -2.49
CA GLU A 63 9.22 15.47 -1.51
C GLU A 63 7.75 15.09 -1.71
N ASP A 64 7.26 15.13 -2.96
CA ASP A 64 5.90 14.69 -3.29
C ASP A 64 5.65 13.21 -2.93
N ARG A 65 6.63 12.34 -3.17
CA ARG A 65 6.52 10.92 -2.78
C ARG A 65 6.53 10.74 -1.27
N HIS A 66 7.36 11.50 -0.56
CA HIS A 66 7.40 11.48 0.90
C HIS A 66 6.05 11.89 1.50
N ASP A 67 5.44 12.95 1.00
CA ASP A 67 4.13 13.40 1.48
C ASP A 67 3.02 12.39 1.23
N LYS A 68 3.05 11.71 0.08
CA LYS A 68 2.14 10.59 -0.21
C LYS A 68 2.34 9.44 0.79
N ILE A 69 3.58 9.06 1.10
CA ILE A 69 3.87 8.01 2.08
C ILE A 69 3.36 8.42 3.47
N VAL A 70 3.60 9.66 3.91
CA VAL A 70 3.12 10.17 5.20
C VAL A 70 1.61 10.12 5.28
N ASN A 71 0.89 10.52 4.23
CA ASN A 71 -0.57 10.46 4.19
C ASN A 71 -1.09 9.02 4.23
N ASN A 72 -0.46 8.10 3.50
CA ASN A 72 -0.79 6.67 3.56
C ASN A 72 -0.57 6.09 4.97
N LEU A 73 0.52 6.44 5.65
CA LEU A 73 0.79 6.01 7.02
C LEU A 73 -0.23 6.55 8.03
N LYS A 74 -0.67 7.80 7.88
CA LYS A 74 -1.74 8.39 8.71
C LYS A 74 -3.07 7.64 8.52
N SER A 75 -3.41 7.30 7.27
CA SER A 75 -4.59 6.51 6.95
C SER A 75 -4.51 5.11 7.59
N LEU A 76 -3.38 4.42 7.42
CA LEU A 76 -3.14 3.09 7.98
C LEU A 76 -3.23 3.11 9.51
N ARG A 77 -2.64 4.12 10.18
CA ARG A 77 -2.75 4.30 11.63
C ARG A 77 -4.20 4.40 12.09
N THR A 78 -5.02 5.15 11.35
CA THR A 78 -6.44 5.34 11.67
C THR A 78 -7.21 4.02 11.53
N GLN A 79 -6.97 3.29 10.43
CA GLN A 79 -7.58 1.97 10.20
C GLN A 79 -7.18 0.96 11.29
N LEU A 80 -5.92 0.95 11.69
CA LEU A 80 -5.40 0.05 12.72
C LEU A 80 -6.02 0.35 14.10
N LEU A 81 -6.21 1.63 14.42
CA LEU A 81 -6.92 2.04 15.64
C LEU A 81 -8.37 1.53 15.65
N LEU A 82 -9.09 1.68 14.54
CA LEU A 82 -10.46 1.18 14.39
C LEU A 82 -10.52 -0.36 14.50
N THR A 83 -9.58 -1.07 13.89
CA THR A 83 -9.48 -2.53 13.98
C THR A 83 -9.15 -2.98 15.41
N SER A 84 -8.28 -2.27 16.12
CA SER A 84 -7.96 -2.54 17.53
C SER A 84 -9.19 -2.38 18.42
N GLN A 85 -9.98 -1.32 18.22
CA GLN A 85 -11.24 -1.13 18.94
C GLN A 85 -12.24 -2.26 18.67
N LYS A 86 -12.40 -2.67 17.40
CA LYS A 86 -13.25 -3.83 17.04
C LYS A 86 -12.77 -5.11 17.70
N SER A 87 -11.45 -5.35 17.73
CA SER A 87 -10.87 -6.52 18.40
C SER A 87 -11.16 -6.53 19.89
N GLN A 88 -11.05 -5.39 20.57
CA GLN A 88 -11.43 -5.26 21.98
C GLN A 88 -12.91 -5.53 22.21
N GLN A 89 -13.80 -5.04 21.33
CA GLN A 89 -15.24 -5.34 21.40
C GLN A 89 -15.51 -6.83 21.24
N ILE A 90 -14.85 -7.50 20.30
CA ILE A 90 -14.96 -8.95 20.10
C ILE A 90 -14.46 -9.71 21.34
N GLN A 91 -13.32 -9.30 21.92
CA GLN A 91 -12.82 -9.90 23.17
C GLN A 91 -13.79 -9.70 24.34
N GLN A 92 -14.44 -8.54 24.44
CA GLN A 92 -15.47 -8.31 25.46
C GLN A 92 -16.69 -9.21 25.26
N ILE A 93 -17.16 -9.39 24.02
CA ILE A 93 -18.24 -10.34 23.70
C ILE A 93 -17.82 -11.75 24.10
N PHE A 94 -16.63 -12.18 23.69
CA PHE A 94 -16.11 -13.51 23.99
C PHE A 94 -15.97 -13.75 25.50
N ASN A 95 -15.48 -12.76 26.25
CA ASN A 95 -15.38 -12.87 27.71
C ASN A 95 -16.76 -12.92 28.37
N LYS A 96 -17.72 -12.10 27.93
CA LYS A 96 -19.11 -12.16 28.39
C LYS A 96 -19.77 -13.51 28.09
N GLU A 97 -19.50 -14.08 26.92
CA GLU A 97 -19.97 -15.42 26.58
C GLU A 97 -19.28 -16.46 27.47
N LYS A 98 -17.96 -16.44 27.63
CA LYS A 98 -17.24 -17.35 28.52
C LYS A 98 -17.82 -17.39 29.93
N ASP A 99 -18.22 -16.23 30.48
CA ASP A 99 -18.86 -16.15 31.79
C ASP A 99 -20.24 -16.84 31.80
N LEU A 100 -21.01 -16.77 30.71
CA LEU A 100 -22.27 -17.52 30.51
C LEU A 100 -22.04 -19.06 30.39
N TRP A 101 -20.85 -19.49 29.97
CA TRP A 101 -20.45 -20.90 29.88
C TRP A 101 -19.71 -21.41 31.14
N SER A 102 -19.62 -20.60 32.21
CA SER A 102 -18.94 -21.00 33.44
C SER A 102 -19.57 -22.27 34.05
N PRO A 103 -18.77 -23.28 34.43
CA PRO A 103 -19.26 -24.56 34.97
C PRO A 103 -20.14 -24.40 36.22
N ASP A 104 -19.95 -23.31 36.96
CA ASP A 104 -20.69 -23.05 38.20
C ASP A 104 -22.18 -22.71 37.96
N GLN A 105 -22.56 -22.28 36.75
CA GLN A 105 -23.98 -22.14 36.36
C GLN A 105 -24.54 -23.39 35.65
N GLN A 106 -23.71 -24.42 35.39
CA GLN A 106 -24.16 -25.69 34.79
C GLN A 106 -24.70 -26.69 35.81
N ASN A 107 -24.68 -26.38 37.11
CA ASN A 107 -25.08 -27.31 38.18
C ASN A 107 -26.58 -27.68 38.24
N ASN A 108 -27.35 -27.44 37.17
CA ASN A 108 -28.72 -27.93 37.07
C ASN A 108 -29.20 -28.28 35.65
N ARG A 109 -28.31 -28.55 34.69
CA ARG A 109 -28.72 -29.05 33.36
C ARG A 109 -28.24 -30.48 33.18
N GLN A 110 -29.11 -31.45 33.51
CA GLN A 110 -28.96 -32.81 33.02
C GLN A 110 -28.69 -32.76 31.51
N ILE A 111 -27.56 -33.33 31.09
CA ILE A 111 -27.26 -33.54 29.67
C ILE A 111 -28.27 -34.59 29.17
N THR A 112 -29.39 -34.12 28.64
CA THR A 112 -30.36 -34.97 27.95
C THR A 112 -29.81 -35.35 26.58
N SER A 113 -30.30 -36.45 26.00
CA SER A 113 -29.96 -36.86 24.63
C SER A 113 -30.12 -35.72 23.62
N THR A 114 -31.14 -34.87 23.81
CA THR A 114 -31.38 -33.65 23.03
C THR A 114 -30.21 -32.65 23.10
N ASN A 115 -29.57 -32.46 24.25
CA ASN A 115 -28.42 -31.56 24.40
C ASN A 115 -27.19 -32.06 23.64
N VAL A 116 -26.93 -33.37 23.67
CA VAL A 116 -25.82 -33.99 22.91
C VAL A 116 -26.05 -33.87 21.41
N THR A 117 -27.29 -34.08 20.95
CA THR A 117 -27.61 -33.99 19.53
C THR A 117 -27.59 -32.54 19.04
N CYS A 118 -28.04 -31.57 19.86
CA CYS A 118 -27.90 -30.14 19.59
C CYS A 118 -26.42 -29.72 19.48
N LEU A 119 -25.56 -30.17 20.39
CA LEU A 119 -24.11 -29.93 20.32
C LEU A 119 -23.48 -30.52 19.06
N LYS A 120 -23.91 -31.70 18.60
CA LYS A 120 -23.45 -32.28 17.32
C LYS A 120 -23.89 -31.43 16.12
N ALA A 121 -25.11 -30.90 16.12
CA ALA A 121 -25.59 -30.01 15.07
C ALA A 121 -24.81 -28.67 15.03
N VAL A 122 -24.55 -28.08 16.19
CA VAL A 122 -23.71 -26.86 16.32
C VAL A 122 -22.29 -27.13 15.85
N ASN A 123 -21.70 -28.27 16.20
CA ASN A 123 -20.34 -28.62 15.79
C ASN A 123 -20.25 -28.87 14.27
N TYR A 124 -21.27 -29.47 13.67
CA TYR A 124 -21.39 -29.62 12.21
C TYR A 124 -21.45 -28.24 11.52
N LEU A 125 -22.29 -27.33 12.03
CA LEU A 125 -22.37 -25.95 11.50
C LEU A 125 -21.03 -25.23 11.59
N ASN A 126 -20.34 -25.33 12.72
CA ASN A 126 -19.07 -24.66 12.94
C ASN A 126 -17.99 -25.17 11.96
N ASN A 127 -17.97 -26.47 11.70
CA ASN A 127 -17.05 -27.07 10.72
C ASN A 127 -17.35 -26.62 9.28
N GLU A 128 -18.63 -26.59 8.87
CA GLU A 128 -18.99 -26.15 7.51
C GLU A 128 -18.79 -24.64 7.33
N MET A 129 -19.12 -23.81 8.32
CA MET A 129 -18.79 -22.38 8.30
C MET A 129 -17.28 -22.15 8.26
N GLY A 130 -16.50 -22.93 9.02
CA GLY A 130 -15.04 -22.87 8.99
C GLY A 130 -14.46 -23.17 7.61
N LYS A 131 -15.03 -24.13 6.88
CA LYS A 131 -14.65 -24.41 5.48
C LYS A 131 -14.95 -23.22 4.57
N ILE A 132 -16.15 -22.65 4.66
CA ILE A 132 -16.54 -21.48 3.85
C ILE A 132 -15.64 -20.27 4.14
N ILE A 133 -15.36 -20.00 5.42
CA ILE A 133 -14.44 -18.93 5.82
C ILE A 133 -13.03 -19.20 5.30
N SER A 134 -12.55 -20.44 5.36
CA SER A 134 -11.26 -20.81 4.79
C SER A 134 -11.24 -20.57 3.27
N THR A 135 -12.25 -21.01 2.53
CA THR A 135 -12.36 -20.76 1.08
C THR A 135 -12.35 -19.26 0.76
N CYS A 136 -13.10 -18.47 1.53
CA CYS A 136 -13.13 -17.01 1.41
C CYS A 136 -11.75 -16.39 1.64
N LEU A 137 -11.03 -16.80 2.68
CA LEU A 137 -9.68 -16.31 2.97
C LEU A 137 -8.65 -16.71 1.89
N HIS A 138 -8.81 -17.87 1.24
CA HIS A 138 -7.93 -18.34 0.19
C HIS A 138 -8.26 -17.78 -1.21
N SER A 139 -9.49 -17.32 -1.44
CA SER A 139 -9.95 -16.78 -2.73
C SER A 139 -9.34 -15.42 -3.09
N GLY A 140 -8.76 -14.70 -2.13
CA GLY A 140 -8.10 -13.40 -2.33
C GLY A 140 -9.05 -12.22 -2.56
N ASP A 141 -10.26 -12.45 -3.08
CA ASP A 141 -11.32 -11.46 -3.27
C ASP A 141 -12.32 -11.40 -2.10
N MET A 142 -12.16 -12.28 -1.09
CA MET A 142 -13.02 -12.38 0.09
C MET A 142 -14.50 -12.59 -0.27
N THR A 143 -14.76 -13.26 -1.40
CA THR A 143 -16.11 -13.60 -1.83
C THR A 143 -16.49 -15.00 -1.37
N VAL A 144 -17.79 -15.19 -1.09
CA VAL A 144 -18.34 -16.49 -0.71
C VAL A 144 -19.23 -16.98 -1.84
N SER A 145 -19.04 -18.24 -2.25
CA SER A 145 -19.91 -18.87 -3.24
C SER A 145 -21.33 -18.97 -2.71
N THR A 146 -22.28 -18.39 -3.45
CA THR A 146 -23.73 -18.52 -3.17
C THR A 146 -24.16 -19.99 -3.15
N GLN A 147 -23.47 -20.85 -3.92
CA GLN A 147 -23.73 -22.28 -3.94
C GLN A 147 -23.31 -22.98 -2.64
N GLU A 148 -22.16 -22.61 -2.06
CA GLU A 148 -21.68 -23.15 -0.78
C GLU A 148 -22.59 -22.73 0.38
N LEU A 149 -23.03 -21.48 0.39
CA LEU A 149 -24.02 -20.98 1.36
C LEU A 149 -25.35 -21.73 1.25
N ASN A 150 -25.85 -21.92 0.03
CA ASN A 150 -27.09 -22.65 -0.20
C ASN A 150 -27.00 -24.11 0.26
N ILE A 151 -25.86 -24.79 0.05
CA ILE A 151 -25.63 -26.15 0.55
C ILE A 151 -25.67 -26.19 2.08
N LEU A 152 -25.00 -25.24 2.74
CA LEU A 152 -25.01 -25.12 4.20
C LEU A 152 -26.44 -24.91 4.73
N THR A 153 -27.18 -23.96 4.15
CA THR A 153 -28.56 -23.67 4.57
C THR A 153 -29.48 -24.88 4.34
N ASN A 154 -29.32 -25.60 3.23
CA ASN A 154 -30.10 -26.81 2.92
C ASN A 154 -29.83 -27.94 3.91
N ASN A 155 -28.56 -28.16 4.25
CA ASN A 155 -28.18 -29.18 5.21
C ASN A 155 -28.71 -28.83 6.61
N PHE A 156 -28.66 -27.56 6.99
CA PHE A 156 -29.22 -27.11 8.27
C PHE A 156 -30.75 -27.28 8.33
N GLN A 157 -31.46 -26.97 7.25
CA GLN A 157 -32.90 -27.14 7.18
C GLN A 157 -33.33 -28.61 7.29
N LYS A 158 -32.54 -29.52 6.70
CA LYS A 158 -32.73 -30.96 6.85
C LYS A 158 -32.53 -31.43 8.28
N ILE A 159 -31.51 -30.90 8.96
CA ILE A 159 -31.26 -31.17 10.38
C ILE A 159 -32.47 -30.70 11.20
N ILE A 160 -32.90 -29.43 11.09
CA ILE A 160 -34.08 -28.93 11.82
C ILE A 160 -35.32 -29.79 11.56
N SER A 161 -35.60 -30.12 10.30
CA SER A 161 -36.76 -30.95 9.92
C SER A 161 -36.70 -32.34 10.57
N THR A 162 -35.52 -32.96 10.60
CA THR A 162 -35.33 -34.28 11.22
C THR A 162 -35.55 -34.23 12.74
N TYR A 163 -35.16 -33.13 13.38
CA TYR A 163 -35.28 -32.99 14.83
C TYR A 163 -36.72 -32.67 15.27
N ASP A 164 -37.45 -31.91 14.46
CA ASP A 164 -38.88 -31.66 14.65
C ASP A 164 -39.69 -32.97 14.47
N GLN A 165 -39.37 -33.74 13.42
CA GLN A 165 -40.00 -35.04 13.15
C GLN A 165 -39.74 -36.10 14.23
N THR A 166 -38.57 -36.06 14.86
CA THR A 166 -38.22 -36.99 15.96
C THR A 166 -38.76 -36.53 17.32
N GLY A 167 -39.45 -35.38 17.38
CA GLY A 167 -40.02 -34.83 18.61
C GLY A 167 -38.95 -34.35 19.60
N LEU A 168 -37.70 -34.21 19.17
CA LEU A 168 -36.59 -33.76 20.01
C LEU A 168 -36.58 -32.25 20.20
N ILE A 169 -37.20 -31.50 19.29
CA ILE A 169 -37.43 -30.05 19.39
C ILE A 169 -38.93 -29.77 19.17
N LYS A 170 -39.44 -28.73 19.84
CA LYS A 170 -40.76 -28.15 19.54
C LYS A 170 -40.53 -26.83 18.83
N LEU A 171 -40.79 -26.80 17.53
CA LEU A 171 -40.77 -25.54 16.77
C LEU A 171 -41.95 -24.66 17.16
N SER A 172 -41.69 -23.37 17.36
CA SER A 172 -42.75 -22.37 17.48
C SER A 172 -43.50 -22.24 16.16
N ASP A 173 -44.68 -21.62 16.20
CA ASP A 173 -45.45 -21.39 14.97
C ASP A 173 -44.72 -20.42 14.01
N GLU A 174 -43.93 -19.49 14.53
CA GLU A 174 -43.06 -18.61 13.73
C GLU A 174 -41.93 -19.39 13.05
N ASP A 175 -41.29 -20.33 13.76
CA ASP A 175 -40.23 -21.17 13.20
C ASP A 175 -40.75 -22.04 12.05
N LYS A 176 -41.96 -22.59 12.19
CA LYS A 176 -42.62 -23.38 11.15
C LYS A 176 -42.96 -22.53 9.92
N ILE A 177 -43.40 -21.29 10.12
CA ILE A 177 -43.68 -20.34 9.03
C ILE A 177 -42.38 -20.03 8.28
N GLN A 178 -41.29 -19.74 8.97
CA GLN A 178 -39.99 -19.50 8.33
C GLN A 178 -39.48 -20.73 7.59
N GLN A 179 -39.65 -21.92 8.18
CA GLN A 179 -39.24 -23.18 7.57
C GLN A 179 -39.99 -23.47 6.27
N ASN A 180 -41.30 -23.21 6.26
CA ASN A 180 -42.15 -23.37 5.08
C ASN A 180 -41.87 -22.31 4.01
N LYS A 181 -41.61 -21.06 4.41
CA LYS A 181 -41.18 -20.00 3.48
C LYS A 181 -39.90 -20.38 2.75
N PHE A 182 -38.92 -20.94 3.47
CA PHE A 182 -37.67 -21.40 2.87
C PHE A 182 -37.87 -22.60 1.94
N LYS A 183 -38.74 -23.56 2.29
CA LYS A 183 -39.09 -24.68 1.39
C LYS A 183 -39.75 -24.20 0.09
N LEU A 184 -40.61 -23.19 0.16
CA LEU A 184 -41.25 -22.59 -1.02
C LEU A 184 -40.24 -21.88 -1.91
N GLN A 185 -39.28 -21.15 -1.33
CA GLN A 185 -38.20 -20.47 -2.07
C GLN A 185 -37.23 -21.41 -2.81
N GLN A 186 -37.27 -22.72 -2.55
CA GLN A 186 -36.47 -23.71 -3.29
C GLN A 186 -37.23 -24.39 -4.44
N LEU A 187 -38.54 -24.19 -4.52
CA LEU A 187 -39.39 -24.74 -5.57
C LEU A 187 -39.59 -23.75 -6.73
N GLU A 188 -39.15 -22.50 -6.56
CA GLU A 188 -39.02 -21.46 -7.58
C GLU A 188 -37.62 -21.49 -8.22
#